data_AF-A0A9P6DJE0-F1
#
_entry.id   AF-A0A9P6DJE0-F1
#
_cell.length_a   1.000
_cell.length_b   1.000
_cell.length_c   1.000
_cell.angle_alpha   90.00
_cell.angle_beta   90.00
_cell.angle_gamma   90.00
#
_symmetry.space_group_name_H-M   'P 1'
#
loop_
_entity.id
_entity.type
_entity.pdbx_description
1 polymer ?
#
loop_
_entity_poly.entity_id
_entity_poly.type
_entity_poly.pdbx_seq_one_letter_code
_entity_poly.pdbx_strand_id
1 'polypeptide(L)'
;MDPTAMAAQLRTRLVVPKPKHLRSDQVYSQLYYNEKIKGELEEYLSHEPKPKSSEVVARAFIMKRLFNLEEDAIKQKVEDKCECLYQEAYKEWMRIQEEAGSIDAIDNLNAYVTVFMKELATGSGLSCTLLIGGPSLNTQGDISVTHVHHGVTAGENPMDFGTHSRMLFHETLIPAYIDFL
;
A
#
# COMPACT_ATOMS: atom_id res chain seq x y z
N MET A 1 -8.43 15.38 25.26
CA MET A 1 -7.16 15.30 24.52
C MET A 1 -7.31 16.13 23.26
N ASP A 2 -6.31 16.94 22.92
CA ASP A 2 -6.33 17.78 21.72
C ASP A 2 -6.17 16.91 20.44
N PRO A 3 -7.18 16.86 19.55
CA PRO A 3 -7.13 16.09 18.31
C PRO A 3 -5.94 16.50 17.42
N THR A 4 -5.53 17.76 17.48
CA THR A 4 -4.44 18.31 16.67
C THR A 4 -3.08 17.80 17.15
N ALA A 5 -2.91 17.62 18.46
CA ALA A 5 -1.70 17.03 19.05
C ALA A 5 -1.56 15.53 18.76
N MET A 6 -2.68 14.80 18.69
CA MET A 6 -2.68 13.36 18.37
C MET A 6 -2.34 13.11 16.89
N ALA A 7 -2.86 13.94 15.98
CA ALA A 7 -2.51 13.91 14.56
C ALA A 7 -1.04 14.25 14.31
N ALA A 8 -0.47 15.21 15.06
CA ALA A 8 0.95 15.54 15.00
C ALA A 8 1.87 14.41 15.52
N GLN A 9 1.45 13.68 16.56
CA GLN A 9 2.16 12.51 17.08
C GLN A 9 2.10 11.29 16.15
N LEU A 10 0.99 11.10 15.42
CA LEU A 10 0.89 10.05 14.40
C LEU A 10 1.75 10.35 13.17
N ARG A 11 1.81 11.62 12.74
CA ARG A 11 2.69 12.05 11.64
C ARG A 11 4.18 11.91 11.93
N THR A 12 4.60 12.02 13.20
CA THR A 12 6.00 11.90 13.61
C THR A 12 6.49 10.46 13.77
N ARG A 13 5.59 9.46 13.73
CA ARG A 13 5.94 8.03 13.82
C ARG A 13 5.94 7.28 12.49
N LEU A 14 5.49 7.91 11.41
CA LEU A 14 5.70 7.39 10.06
C LEU A 14 7.14 7.71 9.66
N VAL A 15 8.07 6.94 10.21
CA VAL A 15 9.40 6.82 9.63
C VAL A 15 9.17 6.24 8.25
N VAL A 16 9.22 7.11 7.25
CA VAL A 16 9.32 6.68 5.86
C VAL A 16 10.50 5.73 5.84
N PRO A 17 10.31 4.44 5.53
CA PRO A 17 11.45 3.59 5.34
C PRO A 17 12.21 4.23 4.18
N LYS A 18 13.37 4.86 4.47
CA LYS A 18 14.32 5.21 3.41
C LYS A 18 14.38 3.96 2.54
N PRO A 19 14.00 4.05 1.25
CA PRO A 19 13.91 2.86 0.41
C PRO A 19 15.26 2.18 0.56
N LYS A 20 15.27 0.96 1.12
CA LYS A 20 16.48 0.21 1.52
C LYS A 20 17.46 -0.02 0.37
N HIS A 21 17.15 0.49 -0.82
CA HIS A 21 17.73 0.13 -2.09
C HIS A 21 18.15 1.32 -2.96
N LEU A 22 17.88 2.59 -2.62
CA LEU A 22 18.43 3.69 -3.42
C LEU A 22 19.88 3.95 -3.02
N ARG A 23 20.79 3.22 -3.67
CA ARG A 23 22.23 3.35 -3.42
C ARG A 23 22.85 4.32 -4.42
N SER A 24 23.76 5.16 -3.95
CA SER A 24 24.41 6.20 -4.75
C SER A 24 25.14 5.65 -5.98
N ASP A 25 25.71 4.44 -5.87
CA ASP A 25 26.36 3.72 -6.97
C ASP A 25 25.38 3.33 -8.10
N GLN A 26 24.11 3.05 -7.78
CA GLN A 26 23.07 2.76 -8.76
C GLN A 26 22.60 4.02 -9.48
N VAL A 27 22.40 5.13 -8.75
CA VAL A 27 22.06 6.43 -9.35
C VAL A 27 23.22 6.94 -10.20
N TYR A 28 24.46 6.77 -9.74
CA TYR A 28 25.66 7.04 -10.52
C TYR A 28 25.68 6.24 -11.83
N SER A 29 25.33 4.95 -11.77
CA SER A 29 25.20 4.14 -12.99
C SER A 29 24.19 4.72 -13.95
N GLN A 30 23.00 5.11 -13.49
CA GLN A 30 21.98 5.66 -14.36
C GLN A 30 22.43 6.95 -15.06
N LEU A 31 23.15 7.82 -14.36
CA LEU A 31 23.60 9.10 -14.90
C LEU A 31 24.78 8.95 -15.87
N TYR A 32 25.73 8.07 -15.59
CA TYR A 32 27.02 8.03 -16.30
C TYR A 32 27.34 6.69 -16.96
N TYR A 33 26.34 5.82 -17.17
CA TYR A 33 26.56 4.49 -17.74
C TYR A 33 27.32 4.55 -19.07
N ASN A 34 26.79 5.32 -20.02
CA ASN A 34 27.32 5.37 -21.38
C ASN A 34 28.68 6.11 -21.45
N GLU A 35 28.87 7.12 -20.60
CA GLU A 35 30.05 7.99 -20.65
C GLU A 35 31.25 7.38 -19.94
N LYS A 36 31.03 6.74 -18.79
CA LYS A 36 32.12 6.35 -17.87
C LYS A 36 32.19 4.86 -17.57
N ILE A 37 31.06 4.16 -17.55
CA ILE A 37 31.01 2.76 -17.07
C ILE A 37 31.09 1.76 -18.22
N LYS A 38 30.47 2.05 -19.36
CA LYS A 38 30.32 1.11 -20.48
C LYS A 38 31.67 0.66 -21.05
N GLY A 39 32.57 1.61 -21.34
CA GLY A 39 33.89 1.29 -21.91
C GLY A 39 34.74 0.43 -20.98
N GLU A 40 34.81 0.80 -19.70
CA GLU A 40 35.53 0.04 -18.66
C GLU A 40 34.94 -1.36 -18.44
N LEU A 41 33.60 -1.49 -18.53
CA LEU A 41 32.92 -2.78 -18.42
C LEU A 41 33.22 -3.68 -19.62
N GLU A 42 33.15 -3.15 -20.84
CA GLU A 42 33.47 -3.87 -22.07
C GLU A 42 34.95 -4.31 -22.10
N GLU A 43 35.86 -3.43 -21.67
CA GLU A 43 37.28 -3.76 -21.52
C GLU A 43 37.47 -4.88 -20.49
N TYR A 44 36.89 -4.75 -19.29
CA TYR A 44 36.99 -5.77 -18.24
C TYR A 44 36.43 -7.14 -18.65
N LEU A 45 35.36 -7.16 -19.44
CA LEU A 45 34.74 -8.38 -19.96
C LEU A 45 35.49 -9.00 -21.15
N SER A 46 36.29 -8.22 -21.88
CA SER A 46 37.07 -8.73 -23.02
C SER A 46 38.25 -9.63 -22.60
N HIS A 47 38.69 -9.53 -21.34
CA HIS A 47 39.86 -10.25 -20.85
C HIS A 47 39.60 -11.73 -20.50
N GLU A 48 38.35 -12.23 -20.46
CA GLU A 48 38.03 -13.68 -20.35
C GLU A 48 36.53 -13.97 -20.56
N PRO A 49 36.14 -15.09 -21.20
CA PRO A 49 34.73 -15.47 -21.34
C PRO A 49 34.17 -15.96 -20.01
N LYS A 50 33.32 -15.17 -19.38
CA LYS A 50 32.75 -15.49 -18.06
C LYS A 50 31.21 -15.67 -18.12
N PRO A 51 30.63 -16.51 -17.26
CA PRO A 51 29.17 -16.74 -17.21
C PRO A 51 28.40 -15.44 -16.91
N LYS A 52 27.14 -15.30 -17.35
CA LYS A 52 26.32 -14.07 -17.17
C LYS A 52 26.25 -13.55 -15.73
N SER A 53 26.35 -14.42 -14.72
CA SER A 53 26.43 -14.03 -13.31
C SER A 53 27.66 -13.18 -13.00
N SER A 54 28.77 -13.40 -13.71
CA SER A 54 30.01 -12.61 -13.59
C SER A 54 29.87 -11.18 -14.13
N GLU A 55 29.00 -10.95 -15.11
CA GLU A 55 28.78 -9.62 -15.69
C GLU A 55 28.09 -8.70 -14.69
N VAL A 56 27.08 -9.22 -13.99
CA VAL A 56 26.38 -8.48 -12.92
C VAL A 56 27.34 -8.14 -11.78
N VAL A 57 28.21 -9.09 -11.39
CA VAL A 57 29.24 -8.86 -10.37
C VAL A 57 30.29 -7.86 -10.84
N ALA A 58 30.78 -7.99 -12.08
CA ALA A 58 31.75 -7.08 -12.68
C ALA A 58 31.19 -5.65 -12.76
N ARG A 59 29.95 -5.51 -13.20
CA ARG A 59 29.25 -4.22 -13.23
C ARG A 59 29.16 -3.61 -11.84
N ALA A 60 28.71 -4.36 -10.83
CA ALA A 60 28.65 -3.88 -9.45
C ALA A 60 30.02 -3.42 -8.92
N PHE A 61 31.07 -4.18 -9.21
CA PHE A 61 32.44 -3.85 -8.84
C PHE A 61 32.93 -2.56 -9.53
N ILE A 62 32.79 -2.46 -10.85
CA ILE A 62 33.24 -1.32 -11.65
C ILE A 62 32.49 -0.05 -11.26
N MET A 63 31.16 -0.13 -11.11
CA MET A 63 30.35 1.01 -10.69
C MET A 63 30.81 1.57 -9.34
N LYS A 64 31.02 0.70 -8.35
CA LYS A 64 31.50 1.09 -7.02
C LYS A 64 32.91 1.67 -7.07
N ARG A 65 33.81 1.05 -7.84
CA ARG A 65 35.20 1.51 -8.01
C ARG A 65 35.23 2.92 -8.63
N LEU A 66 34.55 3.09 -9.76
CA LEU A 66 34.52 4.36 -10.48
C LEU A 66 33.88 5.45 -9.62
N PHE A 67 32.72 5.19 -9.01
CA PHE A 67 32.05 6.17 -8.14
C PHE A 67 32.94 6.65 -6.98
N ASN A 68 33.72 5.76 -6.37
CA ASN A 68 34.62 6.14 -5.28
C ASN A 68 35.77 7.07 -5.75
N LEU A 69 36.22 6.91 -6.99
CA LEU A 69 37.29 7.70 -7.60
C LEU A 69 36.80 9.04 -8.18
N GLU A 70 35.49 9.25 -8.27
CA GLU A 70 34.93 10.50 -8.80
C GLU A 70 35.21 11.71 -7.90
N GLU A 71 35.20 12.88 -8.55
CA GLU A 71 35.31 14.18 -7.88
C GLU A 71 34.09 14.47 -7.01
N ASP A 72 34.29 15.28 -5.96
CA ASP A 72 33.24 15.64 -5.01
C ASP A 72 32.05 16.34 -5.68
N ALA A 73 32.29 17.11 -6.74
CA ALA A 73 31.22 17.76 -7.52
C ALA A 73 30.26 16.74 -8.18
N ILE A 74 30.79 15.60 -8.65
CA ILE A 74 29.99 14.53 -9.27
C ILE A 74 29.26 13.73 -8.20
N LYS A 75 29.93 13.46 -7.06
CA LYS A 75 29.31 12.82 -5.90
C LYS A 75 28.13 13.65 -5.38
N GLN A 76 28.30 14.97 -5.26
CA GLN A 76 27.22 15.87 -4.85
C GLN A 76 26.04 15.83 -5.83
N LYS A 77 26.30 15.87 -7.15
CA LYS A 77 25.24 15.73 -8.17
C LYS A 77 24.47 14.41 -8.03
N VAL A 78 25.16 13.31 -7.72
CA VAL A 78 24.53 12.01 -7.50
C VAL A 78 23.68 12.03 -6.23
N GLU A 79 24.18 12.63 -5.15
CA GLU A 79 23.42 12.79 -3.90
C GLU A 79 22.16 13.65 -4.09
N ASP A 80 22.26 14.78 -4.79
CA ASP A 80 21.11 15.63 -5.10
C ASP A 80 20.06 14.85 -5.91
N LYS A 81 20.51 14.00 -6.84
CA LYS A 81 19.62 13.15 -7.62
C LYS A 81 19.00 12.04 -6.77
N CYS A 82 19.75 11.44 -5.85
CA CYS A 82 19.24 10.48 -4.87
C CYS A 82 18.13 11.11 -4.01
N GLU A 83 18.35 12.33 -3.53
CA GLU A 83 17.37 13.07 -2.73
C GLU A 83 16.11 13.39 -3.55
N CYS A 84 16.27 13.83 -4.79
CA CYS A 84 15.14 14.08 -5.69
C CYS A 84 14.28 12.82 -5.92
N LEU A 85 14.92 11.69 -6.25
CA LEU A 85 14.25 10.39 -6.43
C LEU A 85 13.59 9.90 -5.12
N TYR A 86 14.22 10.17 -3.97
CA TYR A 86 13.63 9.87 -2.67
C TYR A 86 12.35 10.68 -2.42
N GLN A 87 12.37 11.99 -2.70
CA GLN A 87 11.19 12.85 -2.54
C GLN A 87 10.06 12.44 -3.49
N GLU A 88 10.35 12.04 -4.72
CA GLU A 88 9.36 11.50 -5.66
C GLU A 88 8.75 10.20 -5.14
N ALA A 89 9.58 9.25 -4.72
CA ALA A 89 9.12 7.98 -4.14
C ALA A 89 8.31 8.20 -2.85
N TYR A 90 8.69 9.17 -2.04
CA TYR A 90 7.96 9.53 -0.83
C TYR A 90 6.58 10.11 -1.13
N LYS A 91 6.47 11.01 -2.12
CA LYS A 91 5.17 11.55 -2.55
C LYS A 91 4.24 10.44 -3.04
N GLU A 92 4.76 9.50 -3.83
CA GLU A 92 3.97 8.37 -4.32
C GLU A 92 3.57 7.42 -3.19
N TRP A 93 4.48 7.14 -2.25
CA TRP A 93 4.14 6.36 -1.07
C TRP A 93 3.06 7.03 -0.21
N MET A 94 3.14 8.35 0.01
CA MET A 94 2.12 9.11 0.72
C MET A 94 0.77 9.02 0.02
N ARG A 95 0.74 9.15 -1.32
CA ARG A 95 -0.49 9.00 -2.13
C ARG A 95 -1.11 7.61 -1.92
N ILE A 96 -0.30 6.56 -2.01
CA ILE A 96 -0.76 5.17 -1.80
C ILE A 96 -1.28 4.97 -0.36
N GLN A 97 -0.62 5.54 0.64
CA GLN A 97 -1.06 5.44 2.04
C GLN A 97 -2.35 6.21 2.30
N GLU A 98 -2.56 7.36 1.66
CA GLU A 98 -3.80 8.13 1.76
C GLU A 98 -4.98 7.35 1.13
N GLU A 99 -4.73 6.66 0.02
CA GLU A 99 -5.70 5.77 -0.61
C GLU A 99 -5.97 4.51 0.23
N ALA A 100 -4.93 3.90 0.81
CA ALA A 100 -5.06 2.73 1.68
C ALA A 100 -5.75 3.04 3.01
N GLY A 101 -5.48 4.20 3.61
CA GLY A 101 -6.10 4.65 4.87
C GLY A 101 -7.62 4.81 4.76
N SER A 102 -8.14 5.07 3.56
CA SER A 102 -9.59 5.10 3.30
C SER A 102 -10.23 3.70 3.32
N ILE A 103 -9.48 2.66 2.95
CA ILE A 103 -9.96 1.26 2.96
C ILE A 103 -9.92 0.71 4.39
N ASP A 104 -8.82 0.95 5.13
CA ASP A 104 -8.69 0.53 6.53
C ASP A 104 -9.73 1.20 7.44
N ALA A 105 -10.14 2.43 7.14
CA ALA A 105 -11.21 3.11 7.88
C ALA A 105 -12.57 2.41 7.73
N ILE A 106 -12.89 1.90 6.53
CA ILE A 106 -14.13 1.16 6.27
C ILE A 106 -14.11 -0.20 6.98
N ASP A 107 -12.97 -0.90 6.95
CA ASP A 107 -12.83 -2.19 7.64
C ASP A 107 -12.92 -2.03 9.15
N ASN A 108 -12.31 -0.99 9.72
CA ASN A 108 -12.43 -0.67 11.14
C ASN A 108 -13.83 -0.17 11.53
N LEU A 109 -14.53 0.54 10.64
CA LEU A 109 -15.92 0.96 10.86
C LEU A 109 -16.82 -0.24 11.10
N ASN A 110 -16.64 -1.34 10.37
CA ASN A 110 -17.41 -2.57 10.59
C ASN A 110 -17.25 -3.11 12.02
N ALA A 111 -16.04 -3.08 12.58
CA ALA A 111 -15.80 -3.54 13.95
C ALA A 111 -16.55 -2.67 14.97
N TYR A 112 -16.49 -1.34 14.83
CA TYR A 112 -17.21 -0.42 15.73
C TYR A 112 -18.72 -0.52 15.59
N VAL A 113 -19.22 -0.58 14.35
CA VAL A 113 -20.64 -0.74 14.05
C VAL A 113 -21.17 -2.05 14.62
N THR A 114 -20.43 -3.15 14.48
CA THR A 114 -20.86 -4.46 14.99
C THR A 114 -21.08 -4.43 16.51
N VAL A 115 -20.15 -3.81 17.24
CA VAL A 115 -20.28 -3.65 18.70
C VAL A 115 -21.47 -2.75 19.04
N PHE A 116 -21.61 -1.60 18.37
CA PHE A 116 -22.73 -0.68 18.61
C PHE A 116 -24.09 -1.32 18.34
N MET A 117 -24.25 -2.01 17.20
CA MET A 117 -25.49 -2.65 16.80
C MET A 117 -25.90 -3.77 17.75
N LYS A 118 -24.91 -4.54 18.25
CA LYS A 118 -25.15 -5.55 19.29
C LYS A 118 -25.67 -4.95 20.59
N GLU A 119 -25.04 -3.88 21.08
CA GLU A 119 -25.46 -3.21 22.31
C GLU A 119 -26.85 -2.57 22.15
N LEU A 120 -27.11 -1.94 21.00
CA LEU A 120 -28.41 -1.36 20.67
C LEU A 120 -29.51 -2.42 20.67
N ALA A 121 -29.28 -3.55 20.00
CA ALA A 121 -30.23 -4.65 19.94
C ALA A 121 -30.46 -5.30 21.32
N THR A 122 -29.39 -5.50 22.10
CA THR A 122 -29.49 -6.05 23.46
C THR A 122 -30.29 -5.14 24.39
N GLY A 123 -30.10 -3.82 24.30
CA GLY A 123 -30.81 -2.85 25.12
C GLY A 123 -32.25 -2.57 24.68
N SER A 124 -32.54 -2.69 23.38
CA SER A 124 -33.86 -2.37 22.82
C SER A 124 -34.75 -3.60 22.55
N GLY A 125 -34.17 -4.80 22.47
CA GLY A 125 -34.84 -6.02 22.02
C GLY A 125 -35.17 -6.04 20.52
N LEU A 126 -34.69 -5.07 19.75
CA LEU A 126 -34.94 -4.97 18.30
C LEU A 126 -33.85 -5.68 17.51
N SER A 127 -34.25 -6.40 16.45
CA SER A 127 -33.32 -6.86 15.42
C SER A 127 -32.96 -5.71 14.49
N CYS A 128 -31.69 -5.60 14.11
CA CYS A 128 -31.22 -4.46 13.32
C CYS A 128 -30.18 -4.88 12.26
N THR A 129 -30.25 -4.23 11.09
CA THR A 129 -29.30 -4.42 9.99
C THR A 129 -28.79 -3.05 9.57
N LEU A 130 -27.46 -2.89 9.53
CA LEU A 130 -26.84 -1.74 8.87
C LEU A 130 -26.34 -2.16 7.50
N LEU A 131 -26.74 -1.39 6.49
CA LEU A 131 -26.22 -1.49 5.12
C LEU A 131 -25.27 -0.32 4.88
N ILE A 132 -24.01 -0.63 4.57
CA ILE A 132 -22.98 0.35 4.21
C ILE A 132 -22.61 0.07 2.77
N GLY A 133 -22.80 1.06 1.88
CA GLY A 133 -22.50 0.89 0.46
C GLY A 133 -21.86 2.12 -0.15
N GLY A 134 -21.01 1.91 -1.15
CA GLY A 134 -20.38 2.98 -1.92
C GLY A 134 -19.58 2.45 -3.11
N PRO A 135 -19.18 3.33 -4.04
CA PRO A 135 -18.32 2.97 -5.16
C PRO A 135 -16.96 2.49 -4.62
N SER A 136 -16.55 1.29 -5.02
CA SER A 136 -15.27 0.71 -4.63
C SER A 136 -14.20 1.08 -5.66
N LEU A 137 -13.12 1.69 -5.16
CA LEU A 137 -11.94 2.05 -5.97
C LEU A 137 -11.24 0.82 -6.56
N ASN A 138 -11.31 -0.32 -5.86
CA ASN A 138 -10.70 -1.58 -6.28
C ASN A 138 -11.43 -2.27 -7.42
N THR A 139 -12.68 -1.87 -7.70
CA THR A 139 -13.56 -2.48 -8.70
C THR A 139 -14.03 -1.45 -9.73
N GLN A 140 -13.18 -0.46 -10.03
CA GLN A 140 -13.43 0.55 -11.07
C GLN A 140 -14.76 1.31 -10.91
N GLY A 141 -15.22 1.50 -9.67
CA GLY A 141 -16.46 2.22 -9.38
C GLY A 141 -17.69 1.34 -9.18
N ASP A 142 -17.57 0.01 -9.23
CA ASP A 142 -18.68 -0.86 -8.83
C ASP A 142 -19.10 -0.60 -7.38
N ILE A 143 -20.40 -0.65 -7.12
CA ILE A 143 -20.94 -0.46 -5.77
C ILE A 143 -20.60 -1.70 -4.93
N SER A 144 -19.75 -1.51 -3.92
CA SER A 144 -19.52 -2.50 -2.88
C SER A 144 -20.49 -2.23 -1.73
N VAL A 145 -21.23 -3.25 -1.32
CA VAL A 145 -22.11 -3.19 -0.15
C VAL A 145 -21.63 -4.18 0.90
N THR A 146 -21.44 -3.68 2.11
CA THR A 146 -21.19 -4.46 3.32
C THR A 146 -22.41 -4.33 4.23
N HIS A 147 -22.81 -5.43 4.86
CA HIS A 147 -23.91 -5.41 5.81
C HIS A 147 -23.47 -6.00 7.15
N VAL A 148 -23.99 -5.41 8.22
CA VAL A 148 -23.81 -5.90 9.60
C VAL A 148 -25.20 -6.16 10.16
N HIS A 149 -25.45 -7.42 10.49
CA HIS A 149 -26.74 -7.85 11.03
C HIS A 149 -26.61 -8.23 12.50
N HIS A 150 -27.64 -7.92 13.27
CA HIS A 150 -27.80 -8.42 14.62
C HIS A 150 -29.25 -8.82 14.86
N GLY A 151 -29.48 -10.12 15.04
CA GLY A 151 -30.81 -10.70 15.17
C GLY A 151 -30.84 -12.13 14.67
N VAL A 152 -31.97 -12.80 14.90
CA VAL A 152 -32.25 -14.11 14.35
C VAL A 152 -33.29 -13.92 13.25
N THR A 153 -33.00 -14.38 12.04
CA THR A 153 -33.97 -14.31 10.95
C THR A 153 -35.17 -15.22 11.20
N ALA A 154 -36.34 -14.78 10.75
CA ALA A 154 -37.51 -15.64 10.65
C ALA A 154 -37.33 -16.60 9.46
N GLY A 155 -37.52 -17.90 9.67
CA GLY A 155 -37.40 -18.91 8.62
C GLY A 155 -37.29 -20.34 9.19
N GLU A 156 -37.43 -21.35 8.34
CA GLU A 156 -37.26 -22.78 8.73
C GLU A 156 -35.88 -23.08 9.32
N ASN A 157 -34.86 -22.28 8.94
CA ASN A 157 -33.52 -22.34 9.50
C ASN A 157 -33.11 -20.94 9.98
N PRO A 158 -33.30 -20.62 11.28
CA PRO A 158 -32.92 -19.33 11.83
C PRO A 158 -31.41 -19.14 11.75
N MET A 159 -30.94 -18.04 11.15
CA MET A 159 -29.52 -17.75 11.00
C MET A 159 -29.14 -16.49 11.76
N ASP A 160 -28.02 -16.55 12.49
CA ASP A 160 -27.31 -15.37 12.99
C ASP A 160 -26.26 -15.01 11.93
N PHE A 161 -26.57 -14.01 11.10
CA PHE A 161 -25.64 -13.49 10.11
C PHE A 161 -24.58 -12.64 10.81
N GLY A 162 -23.60 -13.30 11.44
CA GLY A 162 -22.35 -12.64 11.81
C GLY A 162 -21.70 -12.00 10.57
N THR A 163 -20.83 -11.00 10.75
CA THR A 163 -20.15 -10.22 9.70
C THR A 163 -19.92 -11.01 8.40
N HIS A 164 -20.68 -10.73 7.35
CA HIS A 164 -20.48 -11.32 6.02
C HIS A 164 -20.01 -10.23 5.07
N SER A 165 -18.77 -10.33 4.63
CA SER A 165 -18.21 -9.45 3.61
C SER A 165 -18.35 -10.10 2.23
N ARG A 166 -18.97 -9.35 1.31
CA ARG A 166 -19.09 -9.61 -0.14
C ARG A 166 -20.22 -10.55 -0.58
N MET A 167 -21.28 -9.96 -1.14
CA MET A 167 -22.04 -10.56 -2.23
C MET A 167 -22.11 -9.57 -3.39
N LEU A 168 -21.91 -10.07 -4.62
CA LEU A 168 -22.11 -9.30 -5.84
C LEU A 168 -23.58 -8.91 -5.93
N PHE A 169 -23.87 -7.62 -5.79
CA PHE A 169 -25.22 -7.07 -5.87
C PHE A 169 -25.64 -6.99 -7.34
N HIS A 170 -25.85 -8.14 -7.97
CA HIS A 170 -26.47 -8.22 -9.29
C HIS A 170 -27.82 -8.94 -9.14
N GLU A 171 -28.87 -8.14 -9.23
CA GLU A 171 -30.26 -8.51 -9.54
C GLU A 171 -31.00 -9.51 -8.63
N THR A 172 -30.40 -9.98 -7.55
CA THR A 172 -31.07 -10.93 -6.65
C THR A 172 -31.42 -10.23 -5.34
N LEU A 173 -32.71 -9.93 -5.13
CA LEU A 173 -33.24 -9.74 -3.78
C LEU A 173 -32.81 -10.99 -2.99
N ILE A 174 -31.94 -10.81 -2.00
CA ILE A 174 -31.55 -11.92 -1.13
C ILE A 174 -32.82 -12.33 -0.37
N PRO A 175 -33.38 -13.54 -0.58
CA PRO A 175 -34.69 -13.90 -0.03
C PRO A 175 -34.78 -13.75 1.48
N ALA A 176 -33.65 -13.91 2.19
CA ALA A 176 -33.55 -13.72 3.64
C ALA A 176 -33.92 -12.30 4.13
N TYR A 177 -33.90 -11.27 3.26
CA TYR A 177 -34.33 -9.91 3.62
C TYR A 177 -35.82 -9.65 3.33
N ILE A 178 -36.47 -10.46 2.50
CA ILE A 178 -37.91 -10.34 2.22
C ILE A 178 -38.72 -10.75 3.45
N ASP A 179 -38.26 -11.77 4.17
CA ASP A 179 -38.91 -12.24 5.41
C ASP A 179 -38.54 -11.39 6.65
N PHE A 180 -37.72 -10.35 6.48
CA PHE A 180 -37.23 -9.48 7.57
C PHE A 180 -37.88 -8.08 7.58
N LEU A 181 -38.44 -7.61 6.45
CA LEU A 181 -39.19 -6.35 6.32
C LEU A 181 -40.69 -6.58 6.52
#